data_AF-A0A4R6CR50-F1
#
_entry.id   AF-A0A4R6CR50-F1
#
_cell.length_a   1.000
_cell.length_b   1.000
_cell.length_c   1.000
_cell.angle_alpha   90.00
_cell.angle_beta   90.00
_cell.angle_gamma   90.00
#
_symmetry.space_group_name_H-M   'P 1'
#
loop_
_entity.id
_entity.type
_entity.pdbx_description
1 polymer ?
#
loop_
_entity_poly.entity_id
_entity_poly.type
_entity_poly.pdbx_seq_one_letter_code
_entity_poly.pdbx_strand_id
1 'polypeptide(L)'
;PITPILFLFGARRMASLALASALALQGCSSELPKAAVGVEAYKLMPAAQDPNKRLDYLIGPLDVLSITVFQEKDLSFEEIPVDASGNIIFPLIGQIQVSGKSSAEVSRLIAARLGERFLVNPQVTVLIK
;
A
#
# COMPACT_ATOMS: atom_id res chain seq x y z
N PRO A 1 -54.05 3.85 -53.03
CA PRO A 1 -53.04 4.93 -53.15
C PRO A 1 -52.23 5.07 -51.84
N ILE A 2 -51.12 4.34 -51.77
CA ILE A 2 -50.22 4.23 -50.60
C ILE A 2 -48.92 4.94 -50.99
N THR A 3 -48.45 5.84 -50.13
CA THR A 3 -47.32 6.76 -50.34
C THR A 3 -45.95 6.08 -50.22
N PRO A 4 -44.94 6.44 -51.05
CA PRO A 4 -43.55 6.03 -50.85
C PRO A 4 -42.68 7.23 -50.44
N ILE A 5 -42.42 7.42 -49.15
CA ILE A 5 -41.51 8.48 -48.64
C ILE A 5 -40.35 7.89 -47.78
N LEU A 6 -40.20 6.56 -47.72
CA LEU A 6 -39.27 5.95 -46.74
C LEU A 6 -37.80 5.80 -47.20
N PHE A 7 -37.41 6.16 -48.42
CA PHE A 7 -36.08 5.80 -48.92
C PHE A 7 -34.97 6.87 -48.85
N LEU A 8 -35.22 8.09 -48.37
CA LEU A 8 -34.22 9.17 -48.48
C LEU A 8 -33.44 9.53 -47.20
N PHE A 9 -33.67 8.86 -46.07
CA PHE A 9 -33.03 9.23 -44.79
C PHE A 9 -31.95 8.26 -44.26
N GLY A 10 -31.79 7.06 -44.85
CA GLY A 10 -30.88 6.04 -44.33
C GLY A 10 -29.39 6.28 -44.58
N ALA A 11 -29.02 6.90 -45.70
CA ALA A 11 -27.62 6.96 -46.15
C ALA A 11 -26.79 8.11 -45.54
N ARG A 12 -27.41 9.20 -45.07
CA ARG A 12 -26.67 10.38 -44.57
C ARG A 12 -26.25 10.28 -43.10
N ARG A 13 -26.93 9.47 -42.28
CA ARG A 13 -26.56 9.29 -40.85
C ARG A 13 -25.42 8.30 -40.64
N MET A 14 -25.22 7.34 -41.55
CA MET A 14 -24.11 6.37 -41.45
C MET A 14 -22.76 6.96 -41.88
N ALA A 15 -22.75 7.91 -42.82
CA ALA A 15 -21.51 8.55 -43.28
C ALA A 15 -20.85 9.42 -42.20
N SER A 16 -21.64 10.05 -41.34
CA SER A 16 -21.16 10.90 -40.23
C SER A 16 -20.66 10.11 -39.02
N LEU A 17 -21.08 8.86 -38.83
CA LEU A 17 -20.62 8.01 -37.73
C LEU A 17 -19.29 7.29 -38.04
N ALA A 18 -19.02 7.03 -39.33
CA ALA A 18 -17.77 6.38 -39.76
C ALA A 18 -16.56 7.32 -39.70
N LEU A 19 -16.75 8.63 -39.91
CA LEU A 19 -15.66 9.60 -39.91
C LEU A 19 -15.14 9.96 -38.49
N ALA A 20 -15.97 9.80 -37.46
CA ALA A 20 -15.58 10.07 -36.07
C ALA A 20 -14.75 8.95 -35.42
N SER A 21 -14.84 7.72 -35.93
CA SER A 21 -14.07 6.57 -35.44
C SER A 21 -12.59 6.61 -35.87
N ALA A 22 -12.31 7.24 -37.02
CA ALA A 22 -10.95 7.30 -37.57
C ALA A 22 -10.01 8.30 -36.87
N LEU A 23 -10.54 9.23 -36.07
CA LEU A 23 -9.73 10.20 -35.30
C LEU A 23 -9.27 9.69 -33.93
N ALA A 24 -9.76 8.55 -33.46
CA ALA A 24 -9.45 8.04 -32.12
C ALA A 24 -8.18 7.17 -32.05
N LEU A 25 -7.47 6.96 -33.18
CA LEU A 25 -6.28 6.10 -33.24
C LEU A 25 -4.93 6.85 -33.32
N GLN A 26 -4.91 8.19 -33.22
CA GLN A 26 -3.66 8.96 -33.25
C GLN A 26 -2.90 9.00 -31.91
N GLY A 27 -3.24 8.13 -30.96
CA GLY A 27 -2.84 8.26 -29.56
C GLY A 27 -1.62 7.46 -29.07
N CYS A 28 -0.94 6.65 -29.90
CA CYS A 28 0.22 5.87 -29.43
C CYS A 28 1.36 5.86 -30.45
N SER A 29 2.06 6.98 -30.58
CA SER A 29 3.48 6.94 -30.93
C SER A 29 4.24 7.45 -29.72
N SER A 30 4.51 6.56 -28.78
CA SER A 30 5.52 6.80 -27.77
C SER A 30 6.86 6.86 -28.51
N GLU A 31 7.39 8.08 -28.67
CA GLU A 31 8.81 8.26 -28.99
C GLU A 31 9.61 7.51 -27.92
N LEU A 32 10.15 6.35 -28.29
CA LEU A 32 11.16 5.69 -27.48
C LEU A 32 12.32 6.67 -27.35
N PRO A 33 12.78 7.00 -26.13
CA PRO A 33 13.93 7.85 -25.97
C PRO A 33 15.09 7.14 -26.68
N LYS A 34 15.61 7.78 -27.73
CA LYS A 34 16.78 7.32 -28.47
C LYS A 34 17.86 7.07 -27.43
N ALA A 35 18.19 5.78 -27.22
CA ALA A 35 19.08 5.35 -26.15
C ALA A 35 20.33 6.24 -26.18
N ALA A 36 20.44 7.13 -25.20
CA ALA A 36 21.59 8.01 -25.10
C ALA A 36 22.81 7.09 -24.95
N VAL A 37 23.79 7.25 -25.85
CA VAL A 37 25.01 6.44 -25.85
C VAL A 37 26.13 7.29 -25.26
N GLY A 38 26.90 6.72 -24.34
CA GLY A 38 28.04 7.41 -23.71
C GLY A 38 27.63 8.27 -22.53
N VAL A 39 28.32 9.40 -22.34
CA VAL A 39 28.23 10.19 -21.09
C VAL A 39 26.85 10.75 -20.78
N GLU A 40 26.03 10.96 -21.81
CA GLU A 40 24.65 11.42 -21.68
C GLU A 40 23.71 10.32 -21.15
N ALA A 41 24.09 9.04 -21.27
CA ALA A 41 23.35 7.92 -20.68
C ALA A 41 23.35 7.99 -19.16
N TYR A 42 24.49 8.35 -18.56
CA TYR A 42 24.66 8.37 -17.10
C TYR A 42 23.84 9.49 -16.43
N LYS A 43 23.51 10.57 -17.15
CA LYS A 43 22.67 11.66 -16.62
C LYS A 43 21.21 11.27 -16.45
N LEU A 44 20.77 10.24 -17.18
CA LEU A 44 19.39 9.73 -17.15
C LEU A 44 19.25 8.56 -16.17
N MET A 45 20.36 8.05 -15.62
CA MET A 45 20.30 6.99 -14.63
C MET A 45 19.79 7.57 -13.31
N PRO A 46 18.73 7.01 -12.71
CA PRO A 46 18.32 7.41 -11.37
C PRO A 46 19.49 7.15 -10.41
N ALA A 47 19.69 8.08 -9.47
CA ALA A 47 20.70 7.92 -8.43
C ALA A 47 20.53 6.56 -7.75
N ALA A 48 21.65 5.88 -7.49
CA ALA A 48 21.66 4.61 -6.76
C ALA A 48 20.83 4.78 -5.48
N GLN A 49 19.85 3.89 -5.27
CA GLN A 49 19.05 3.90 -4.05
C GLN A 49 20.00 3.74 -2.86
N ASP A 50 19.76 4.51 -1.80
CA ASP A 50 20.57 4.47 -0.58
C ASP A 50 20.66 3.01 -0.09
N PRO A 51 21.86 2.39 -0.07
CA PRO A 51 22.02 1.01 0.37
C PRO A 51 21.63 0.83 1.84
N ASN A 52 21.47 1.91 2.60
CA ASN A 52 21.02 1.90 4.00
C ASN A 52 19.50 2.07 4.17
N LYS A 53 18.74 2.31 3.09
CA LYS A 53 17.28 2.38 3.16
C LYS A 53 16.69 0.98 3.31
N ARG A 54 16.81 0.42 4.52
CA ARG A 54 16.05 -0.77 4.92
C ARG A 54 14.58 -0.39 4.98
N LEU A 55 13.77 -1.08 4.19
CA LEU A 55 12.32 -1.02 4.31
C LEU A 55 11.95 -1.89 5.51
N ASP A 56 11.67 -1.25 6.64
CA ASP A 56 11.11 -1.95 7.80
C ASP A 56 9.73 -2.49 7.40
N TYR A 57 9.49 -3.77 7.67
CA TYR A 57 8.18 -4.37 7.47
C TYR A 57 7.16 -3.68 8.38
N LEU A 58 6.03 -3.30 7.80
CA LEU A 58 4.91 -2.69 8.51
C LEU A 58 3.87 -3.75 8.80
N ILE A 59 3.41 -3.80 10.04
CA ILE A 59 2.40 -4.75 10.50
C ILE A 59 1.10 -4.54 9.70
N GLY A 60 0.54 -5.64 9.20
CA GLY A 60 -0.72 -5.71 8.47
C GLY A 60 -1.85 -6.32 9.31
N PRO A 61 -3.11 -6.18 8.87
CA PRO A 61 -4.22 -6.98 9.37
C PRO A 61 -3.94 -8.47 9.15
N LEU A 62 -4.40 -9.32 10.07
CA LEU A 62 -4.21 -10.78 10.05
C LEU A 62 -2.77 -11.27 10.31
N ASP A 63 -1.81 -10.38 10.57
CA ASP A 63 -0.48 -10.77 11.05
C ASP A 63 -0.57 -11.40 12.45
N VAL A 64 0.45 -12.18 12.83
CA VAL A 64 0.58 -12.71 14.19
C VAL A 64 1.83 -12.12 14.83
N LEU A 65 1.65 -11.50 16.01
CA LEU A 65 2.72 -10.88 16.76
C LEU A 65 3.14 -11.79 17.94
N SER A 66 4.44 -11.91 18.16
CA SER A 66 5.02 -12.38 19.42
C SER A 66 5.47 -11.16 20.22
N ILE A 67 4.95 -11.01 21.44
CA ILE A 67 5.19 -9.87 22.30
C ILE A 67 5.78 -10.38 23.62
N THR A 68 7.02 -9.98 23.92
CA THR A 68 7.71 -10.36 25.16
C THR A 68 7.91 -9.13 26.03
N VAL A 69 7.48 -9.19 27.28
CA VAL A 69 7.71 -8.16 28.29
C VAL A 69 8.72 -8.70 29.29
N PHE A 70 9.87 -8.04 29.40
CA PHE A 70 10.98 -8.51 30.24
C PHE A 70 10.54 -8.61 31.72
N GLN A 71 10.85 -9.74 32.36
CA GLN A 71 10.46 -10.09 33.74
C GLN A 71 8.95 -10.24 34.00
N GLU A 72 8.09 -10.07 32.98
CA GLU A 72 6.64 -10.14 33.12
C GLU A 72 6.08 -11.25 32.21
N LYS A 73 6.14 -12.50 32.70
CA LYS A 73 5.69 -13.68 31.92
C LYS A 73 4.19 -13.64 31.63
N ASP A 74 3.39 -13.13 32.56
CA ASP A 74 1.93 -13.03 32.40
C ASP A 74 1.51 -11.98 31.37
N LEU A 75 2.45 -11.12 30.95
CA LEU A 75 2.28 -10.15 29.88
C LEU A 75 3.06 -10.53 28.61
N SER A 76 3.67 -11.72 28.57
CA SER A 76 4.43 -12.22 27.42
C SER A 76 3.64 -13.27 26.67
N PHE A 77 3.39 -13.02 25.39
CA PHE A 77 2.53 -13.84 24.54
C PHE A 77 3.25 -14.17 23.24
N GLU A 78 3.30 -15.45 22.90
CA GLU A 78 3.95 -15.90 21.67
C GLU A 78 3.10 -15.64 20.42
N GLU A 79 1.78 -15.55 20.56
CA GLU A 79 0.84 -15.46 19.43
C GLU A 79 -0.32 -14.53 19.78
N ILE A 80 -0.27 -13.32 19.25
CA ILE A 80 -1.36 -12.35 19.29
C ILE A 80 -1.74 -12.01 17.86
N PRO A 81 -2.93 -12.42 17.37
CA PRO A 81 -3.38 -12.08 16.03
C PRO A 81 -3.78 -10.61 15.95
N VAL A 82 -3.43 -9.97 14.85
CA VAL A 82 -3.91 -8.63 14.47
C VAL A 82 -5.28 -8.80 13.81
N ASP A 83 -6.29 -8.09 14.32
CA ASP A 83 -7.64 -8.15 13.77
C ASP A 83 -7.73 -7.54 12.36
N ALA A 84 -8.87 -7.73 11.68
CA ALA A 84 -9.09 -7.20 10.34
C ALA A 84 -9.10 -5.65 10.28
N SER A 85 -9.26 -4.98 11.42
CA SER A 85 -9.18 -3.52 11.56
C SER A 85 -7.75 -3.04 11.89
N GLY A 86 -6.80 -3.96 12.03
CA GLY A 86 -5.41 -3.66 12.31
C GLY A 86 -5.06 -3.44 13.78
N ASN A 87 -5.88 -3.94 14.70
CA ASN A 87 -5.67 -3.80 16.14
C ASN A 87 -5.29 -5.12 16.81
N ILE A 88 -4.72 -5.00 18.00
CA ILE A 88 -4.57 -6.09 18.97
C ILE A 88 -5.26 -5.72 20.28
N ILE A 89 -5.64 -6.73 21.04
CA ILE A 89 -6.07 -6.58 22.43
C ILE A 89 -4.94 -7.04 23.33
N PHE A 90 -4.49 -6.17 24.23
CA PHE A 90 -3.41 -6.46 25.17
C PHE A 90 -3.87 -6.23 26.62
N PRO A 91 -3.45 -7.08 27.58
CA PRO A 91 -3.82 -6.88 28.98
C PRO A 91 -3.41 -5.51 29.52
N LEU A 92 -4.19 -4.97 30.47
CA LEU A 92 -3.99 -3.69 31.17
C LEU A 92 -4.18 -2.42 30.30
N ILE A 93 -3.78 -2.45 29.03
CA ILE A 93 -3.77 -1.30 28.12
C ILE A 93 -4.80 -1.40 26.98
N GLY A 94 -5.56 -2.49 26.96
CA GLY A 94 -6.73 -2.68 26.09
C GLY A 94 -6.37 -2.76 24.61
N GLN A 95 -7.19 -2.13 23.78
CA GLN A 95 -7.05 -2.15 22.32
C GLN A 95 -5.94 -1.19 21.85
N ILE A 96 -5.13 -1.67 20.90
CA ILE A 96 -3.99 -0.95 20.34
C ILE A 96 -3.99 -1.08 18.82
N GLN A 97 -3.98 0.04 18.10
CA GLN A 97 -3.78 0.07 16.65
C GLN A 97 -2.31 -0.21 16.31
N VAL A 98 -2.06 -1.30 15.60
CA VAL A 98 -0.71 -1.74 15.21
C VAL A 98 -0.47 -1.69 13.71
N SER A 99 -1.53 -1.73 12.89
CA SER A 99 -1.35 -1.69 11.44
C SER A 99 -0.67 -0.42 10.94
N GLY A 100 0.20 -0.60 9.95
CA GLY A 100 1.01 0.47 9.38
C GLY A 100 2.18 0.91 10.27
N LYS A 101 2.42 0.23 11.40
CA LYS A 101 3.57 0.46 12.29
C LYS A 101 4.61 -0.63 12.13
N SER A 102 5.87 -0.30 12.34
CA SER A 102 6.91 -1.32 12.48
C SER A 102 6.84 -2.01 13.84
N SER A 103 7.45 -3.18 13.96
CA SER A 103 7.54 -3.90 15.25
C SER A 103 8.19 -3.06 16.34
N ALA A 104 9.21 -2.26 16.01
CA ALA A 104 9.88 -1.36 16.93
C ALA A 104 8.97 -0.22 17.42
N GLU A 105 8.10 0.32 16.55
CA GLU A 105 7.12 1.32 16.94
C GLU A 105 6.06 0.74 17.88
N VAL A 106 5.58 -0.48 17.60
CA VAL A 106 4.61 -1.16 18.46
C VAL A 106 5.23 -1.50 19.82
N SER A 107 6.48 -1.97 19.85
CA SER A 107 7.24 -2.20 21.09
C SER A 107 7.28 -0.94 21.97
N ARG A 108 7.65 0.21 21.40
CA ARG A 108 7.67 1.50 22.12
C ARG A 108 6.28 1.92 22.60
N LEU A 109 5.26 1.73 21.77
CA LEU A 109 3.87 2.07 22.10
C LEU A 109 3.36 1.27 23.30
N ILE A 110 3.61 -0.04 23.31
CA ILE A 110 3.21 -0.93 24.40
C ILE A 110 3.99 -0.58 25.67
N ALA A 111 5.30 -0.40 25.56
CA ALA A 111 6.15 -0.01 26.69
C ALA A 111 5.68 1.32 27.32
N ALA A 112 5.36 2.33 26.50
CA ALA A 112 4.86 3.61 26.97
C ALA A 112 3.55 3.44 27.75
N ARG A 113 2.55 2.75 27.18
CA ARG A 113 1.24 2.56 27.83
C ARG A 113 1.32 1.74 29.12
N LEU A 114 2.16 0.70 29.15
CA LEU A 114 2.40 -0.07 30.38
C LEU A 114 3.11 0.77 31.45
N GLY A 115 4.04 1.62 31.02
CA GLY A 115 4.84 2.49 31.88
C GLY A 115 4.05 3.63 32.54
N GLU A 116 2.89 4.00 32.00
CA GLU A 116 2.08 5.09 32.55
C GLU A 116 1.55 4.78 33.96
N ARG A 117 1.09 3.54 34.21
CA ARG A 117 0.39 3.20 35.46
C ARG A 117 0.63 1.79 35.99
N PHE A 118 1.26 0.91 35.22
CA PHE A 118 1.28 -0.53 35.53
C PHE A 118 2.67 -1.07 35.84
N LEU A 119 3.70 -0.65 35.09
CA LEU A 119 5.07 -1.15 35.21
C LEU A 119 6.08 0.00 35.34
N VAL A 120 7.19 -0.26 36.03
CA VAL A 120 8.31 0.69 36.11
C VAL A 120 9.35 0.32 35.06
N ASN A 121 9.60 1.21 34.09
CA ASN A 121 10.55 1.02 33.00
C ASN A 121 10.40 -0.32 32.23
N PRO A 122 9.21 -0.63 31.68
CA PRO A 122 8.98 -1.88 30.97
C PRO A 122 9.85 -1.98 29.70
N GLN A 123 10.42 -3.16 29.47
CA GLN A 123 11.12 -3.47 28.22
C GLN A 123 10.32 -4.47 27.41
N VAL A 124 9.93 -4.08 26.20
CA VAL A 124 9.02 -4.85 25.35
C VAL A 124 9.70 -5.17 24.03
N THR A 125 9.65 -6.43 23.62
CA THR A 125 10.09 -6.88 22.30
C THR A 125 8.87 -7.35 21.51
N VAL A 126 8.78 -6.94 20.25
CA VAL A 126 7.71 -7.35 19.34
C VAL A 126 8.35 -7.96 18.10
N LEU A 127 7.89 -9.14 17.72
CA LEU A 127 8.28 -9.85 16.52
C LEU A 127 7.03 -10.23 15.73
N ILE A 128 7.20 -10.35 14.41
CA ILE A 128 6.14 -10.76 13.50
C ILE A 128 6.46 -12.20 13.09
N LYS A 129 5.48 -13.10 13.18
CA LYS A 129 5.61 -14.51 12.82
C LYS A 129 5.21 -14.76 11.36
#